data_AF-A0A4Q0Y5F6-F1
#
_entry.id   AF-A0A4Q0Y5F6-F1
#
_cell.length_a   1.000
_cell.length_b   1.000
_cell.length_c   1.000
_cell.angle_alpha   90.00
_cell.angle_beta   90.00
_cell.angle_gamma   90.00
#
_symmetry.space_group_name_H-M   'P 1'
#
loop_
_entity.id
_entity.type
_entity.pdbx_description
1 polymer ?
#
loop_
_entity_poly.entity_id
_entity_poly.type
_entity_poly.pdbx_seq_one_letter_code
_entity_poly.pdbx_strand_id
1 'polypeptide(L)' 'MEDLKNKRICECGEKTVQEAIEIFKNTDLPYKKAKKLVTGCNKTCCRKPLMALYNMVDFGFVDYEEISFLIDAMKDRKD' A
#
# COMPACT_ATOMS: atom_id res chain seq x y z
N MET A 1 -14.67 1.78 9.26
CA MET A 1 -13.85 0.72 8.63
C MET A 1 -13.86 0.78 7.10
N GLU A 2 -15.01 1.06 6.46
CA GLU A 2 -15.10 1.18 4.99
C GLU A 2 -14.19 2.27 4.40
N ASP A 3 -14.02 3.38 5.11
CA ASP A 3 -13.14 4.49 4.67
C ASP A 3 -11.66 4.10 4.55
N LEU A 4 -11.19 3.19 5.41
CA LEU A 4 -9.78 2.78 5.42
C LEU A 4 -9.43 1.92 4.21
N LYS A 5 -10.37 1.09 3.76
CA LYS A 5 -10.21 0.22 2.57
C LYS A 5 -10.15 1.02 1.28
N ASN A 6 -10.97 2.06 1.19
CA ASN A 6 -11.08 2.94 0.03
C ASN A 6 -10.03 4.06 0.02
N LYS A 7 -9.22 4.17 1.08
CA LYS A 7 -8.15 5.15 1.16
C LYS A 7 -7.11 4.90 0.07
N ARG A 8 -6.62 5.96 -0.57
CA ARG A 8 -5.58 5.87 -1.60
C ARG A 8 -4.24 5.51 -0.94
N ILE A 9 -3.64 4.37 -1.33
CA ILE A 9 -2.43 3.83 -0.68
C ILE A 9 -1.17 4.64 -1.00
N CYS A 10 -1.18 5.31 -2.15
CA CYS A 10 -0.03 6.05 -2.66
C CYS A 10 -0.50 7.17 -3.58
N GLU A 11 0.11 8.34 -3.49
CA GLU A 11 -0.12 9.46 -4.41
C GLU A 11 0.38 9.18 -5.84
N CYS A 12 1.38 8.31 -5.97
CA CYS A 12 2.05 8.00 -7.25
C CYS A 12 1.18 7.12 -8.17
N GLY A 13 0.14 6.45 -7.65
CA GLY A 13 -0.84 5.67 -8.40
C GLY A 13 -2.26 5.97 -7.93
N GLU A 14 -3.30 5.44 -8.58
CA GLU A 14 -4.71 5.72 -8.22
C GLU A 14 -5.33 4.64 -7.33
N LYS A 15 -4.57 3.58 -7.02
CA LYS A 15 -5.07 2.41 -6.29
C LYS A 15 -5.40 2.70 -4.84
N THR A 16 -6.50 2.12 -4.38
CA THR A 16 -6.94 2.08 -2.98
C THR A 16 -6.19 1.00 -2.19
N VAL A 17 -6.33 1.00 -0.85
CA VAL A 17 -5.79 -0.08 -0.01
C VAL A 17 -6.38 -1.43 -0.42
N GLN A 18 -7.69 -1.49 -0.68
CA GLN A 18 -8.37 -2.72 -1.09
C GLN A 18 -7.82 -3.27 -2.42
N GLU A 19 -7.69 -2.43 -3.45
CA GLU A 19 -7.14 -2.86 -4.74
C GLU A 19 -5.68 -3.30 -4.60
N ALA A 20 -4.88 -2.62 -3.77
CA ALA A 20 -3.50 -3.00 -3.52
C ALA A 20 -3.40 -4.38 -2.82
N ILE A 21 -4.31 -4.69 -1.89
CA ILE A 21 -4.43 -6.01 -1.28
C ILE A 21 -4.74 -7.07 -2.33
N GLU A 22 -5.71 -6.82 -3.21
CA GLU A 22 -6.08 -7.76 -4.27
C GLU A 22 -4.92 -8.03 -5.23
N ILE A 23 -4.16 -6.99 -5.58
CA ILE A 23 -2.94 -7.15 -6.39
C ILE A 23 -1.91 -8.00 -5.65
N PHE A 24 -1.68 -7.74 -4.36
CA PHE A 24 -0.70 -8.48 -3.57
C PHE A 24 -1.11 -9.92 -3.29
N LYS A 25 -2.41 -10.21 -3.12
CA LYS A 25 -2.92 -11.58 -2.95
C LYS A 25 -2.80 -12.42 -4.22
N ASN A 26 -2.88 -11.79 -5.38
CA ASN A 26 -2.85 -12.47 -6.68
C ASN A 26 -1.46 -12.43 -7.34
N THR A 27 -0.40 -12.13 -6.59
CA THR A 27 0.95 -12.03 -7.14
C THR A 27 2.00 -12.71 -6.26
N ASP A 28 2.79 -13.59 -6.87
CA ASP A 28 3.98 -14.18 -6.25
C ASP A 28 5.25 -13.36 -6.52
N LEU A 29 5.07 -12.15 -7.07
CA LEU A 29 6.19 -11.30 -7.45
C LEU A 29 6.86 -10.70 -6.19
N PRO A 30 8.19 -10.55 -6.20
CA PRO A 30 8.88 -9.86 -5.12
C PRO A 30 8.40 -8.42 -5.00
N TYR A 31 8.42 -7.87 -3.79
CA TYR A 31 7.93 -6.53 -3.45
C TYR A 31 8.24 -5.46 -4.51
N LYS A 32 9.48 -5.39 -5.03
CA LYS A 32 9.88 -4.38 -6.02
C LYS A 32 9.02 -4.40 -7.29
N LYS A 33 8.62 -5.59 -7.74
CA LYS A 33 7.75 -5.78 -8.91
C LYS A 33 6.27 -5.62 -8.53
N ALA A 34 5.83 -6.23 -7.44
CA ALA A 34 4.46 -6.10 -6.95
C ALA A 34 4.07 -4.63 -6.69
N LYS A 35 4.96 -3.86 -6.06
CA LYS A 35 4.80 -2.42 -5.86
C LYS A 35 4.55 -1.67 -7.18
N LYS A 36 5.26 -2.03 -8.25
CA LYS A 36 5.10 -1.37 -9.56
C LYS A 36 3.71 -1.61 -10.16
N LEU A 37 3.08 -2.75 -9.86
CA LEU A 37 1.69 -3.03 -10.25
C LEU A 37 0.69 -2.12 -9.55
N VAL A 38 0.97 -1.75 -8.29
CA VAL A 38 0.11 -0.86 -7.49
C VAL A 38 0.33 0.62 -7.83
N THR A 39 1.59 1.05 -7.98
CA THR A 39 1.90 2.48 -8.10
C THR A 39 2.23 2.97 -9.50
N GLY A 40 2.55 2.08 -10.43
CA GLY A 40 3.09 2.45 -11.75
C GLY A 40 4.43 3.20 -11.71
N CYS A 41 5.05 3.37 -10.52
CA CYS A 41 6.20 4.25 -10.33
C CYS A 41 7.43 3.50 -9.79
N ASN A 42 8.62 3.96 -10.16
CA ASN A 42 9.90 3.42 -9.66
C ASN A 42 10.44 4.20 -8.44
N LYS A 43 9.79 5.29 -8.03
CA LYS A 43 10.22 6.17 -6.92
C LYS A 43 9.97 5.52 -5.56
N THR A 44 10.69 5.93 -4.52
CA THR A 44 10.52 5.42 -3.15
C THR A 44 9.39 6.10 -2.36
N CYS A 45 8.59 6.98 -3.00
CA CYS A 45 7.53 7.84 -2.41
C CYS A 45 6.66 7.14 -1.35
N CYS A 46 6.21 5.92 -1.63
CA CYS A 46 5.23 5.21 -0.80
C CYS A 46 5.77 3.90 -0.19
N ARG A 47 7.09 3.81 0.02
CA ARG A 47 7.73 2.55 0.42
C ARG A 47 7.14 1.99 1.72
N LYS A 48 7.02 2.80 2.76
CA LYS A 48 6.58 2.36 4.09
C LYS A 48 5.18 1.72 4.06
N PRO A 49 4.11 2.42 3.64
CA PRO A 49 2.76 1.85 3.63
C PRO A 49 2.64 0.65 2.69
N LEU A 50 3.28 0.68 1.51
CA LEU A 50 3.21 -0.44 0.57
C LEU A 50 3.97 -1.67 1.04
N MET A 51 5.11 -1.51 1.70
CA MET A 51 5.90 -2.64 2.19
C MET A 51 5.23 -3.28 3.41
N ALA A 52 4.65 -2.46 4.29
CA ALA A 52 3.81 -2.96 5.38
C ALA A 52 2.61 -3.75 4.85
N LEU A 53 1.88 -3.19 3.87
CA LEU A 53 0.72 -3.85 3.28
C LEU A 53 1.10 -5.17 2.58
N TYR A 54 2.21 -5.17 1.84
CA TYR A 54 2.71 -6.38 1.18
C TYR A 54 3.02 -7.49 2.19
N ASN A 55 3.74 -7.16 3.28
CA ASN A 55 4.04 -8.12 4.33
C ASN A 55 2.77 -8.60 5.04
N MET A 56 1.84 -7.70 5.37
CA MET A 56 0.55 -8.04 5.99
C MET A 56 -0.26 -9.02 5.15
N VAL A 57 -0.28 -8.81 3.83
CA VAL A 57 -0.94 -9.73 2.89
C VAL A 57 -0.24 -11.09 2.86
N ASP A 58 1.08 -11.11 2.83
CA ASP A 58 1.90 -12.34 2.85
C ASP A 58 1.68 -13.15 4.15
N PHE A 59 1.57 -12.46 5.30
CA PHE A 59 1.24 -13.08 6.58
C PHE A 59 -0.25 -13.45 6.75
N GLY A 60 -1.12 -13.01 5.85
CA GLY A 60 -2.56 -13.30 5.89
C GLY A 60 -3.37 -12.46 6.89
N PHE A 61 -2.78 -11.42 7.48
CA PHE A 61 -3.43 -10.52 8.43
C PHE A 61 -3.19 -9.06 8.06
N VAL A 62 -4.28 -8.33 7.76
CA VAL A 62 -4.22 -6.92 7.35
C VAL A 62 -4.77 -6.02 8.45
N ASP A 63 -3.88 -5.20 9.02
CA ASP A 63 -4.23 -4.13 9.94
C ASP A 63 -4.49 -2.84 9.16
N TYR A 64 -5.78 -2.50 8.99
CA TYR A 64 -6.20 -1.33 8.24
C TYR A 64 -5.90 -0.01 8.98
N GLU A 65 -5.84 -0.02 10.31
CA GLU A 65 -5.55 1.18 11.11
C GLU A 65 -4.08 1.55 10.99
N GLU A 66 -3.19 0.57 11.14
CA GLU A 66 -1.75 0.77 10.95
C GLU A 66 -1.43 1.26 9.53
N ILE A 67 -2.05 0.66 8.51
CA ILE A 67 -1.85 1.11 7.12
C ILE A 67 -2.36 2.53 6.91
N SER A 68 -3.53 2.87 7.45
CA SER A 68 -4.06 4.23 7.39
C SER A 68 -3.13 5.24 8.04
N PHE A 69 -2.60 4.91 9.22
CA PHE A 69 -1.63 5.73 9.95
C PHE A 69 -0.34 5.93 9.15
N LEU A 70 0.21 4.86 8.55
CA LEU A 70 1.42 4.95 7.73
C LEU A 70 1.22 5.79 6.46
N ILE A 71 0.02 5.79 5.87
CA ILE A 71 -0.33 6.66 4.75
C ILE A 71 -0.33 8.13 5.19
N ASP A 72 -0.92 8.45 6.34
CA ASP A 72 -1.00 9.83 6.82
C ASP A 72 0.36 10.35 7.28
N ALA A 73 1.10 9.55 8.05
CA ALA A 73 2.46 9.88 8.49
C ALA A 73 3.46 10.05 7.32
N MET A 74 3.14 9.51 6.14
CA MET A 74 3.90 9.76 4.91
C MET A 74 3.55 11.13 4.31
N LYS A 75 2.29 11.56 4.36
CA LYS A 75 1.84 12.86 3.86
C LYS A 75 2.35 14.01 4.73
N ASP A 76 2.29 13.86 6.05
CA ASP A 76 2.72 14.89 6.99
C ASP A 76 4.22 15.22 6.93
N ARG A 77 5.02 14.35 6.29
CA ARG A 77 6.47 14.59 6.07
C ARG A 77 6.78 15.46 4.85
N LYS A 78 5.76 15.89 4.09
CA LYS A 78 5.91 16.72 2.89
C LYS A 78 5.66 18.21 3.13
N ASP A 79 5.31 18.61 4.35
CA ASP A 79 5.29 20.01 4.80
C ASP A 79 6.65 20.46 5.33
#